data_AF-A0A525W9E7-F1
#
_entry.id   AF-A0A525W9E7-F1
#
_cell.length_a   1.000
_cell.length_b   1.000
_cell.length_c   1.000
_cell.angle_alpha   90.00
_cell.angle_beta   90.00
_cell.angle_gamma   90.00
#
_symmetry.space_group_name_H-M   'P 1'
#
loop_
_entity.id
_entity.type
_entity.pdbx_description
1 polymer ?
#
loop_
_entity_poly.entity_id
_entity_poly.type
_entity_poly.pdbx_seq_one_letter_code
_entity_poly.pdbx_strand_id
1 'polypeptide(L)'
;MSRWFSFSSLCLSSLTFISCGNGLSPFASDTDPCSLITSAEAERALGEPAREGQRTDATTCVFKSTRDSANAVTVQVDETPGKDRRAGFNKDRLRRDSVLVAGLGDGAIRIDSPPSLSRLTFLNGDNLVTVMVSSIHASNLSDSVMAIGKSAAERYGAAVVASRIPPPPPVASTDAATADLQTGSRSLLRTSPVTVTQTRTVGETDSTGPTKSSTIDTGALVGTWQAHALQGTTKHNYLLVIGQNQSWMLSSLTQFDGVLDAESGRWSLDRANTFKGQSWKGTYVTGKPDSFVTTGSLHSTWKKLEGDQPPSKIPAELWNLRNNTTSVPVFQLKSVDRALVGVWESTGTYAGGPATFVWTIKASAATDLFIMDQTRGTVVTKGGIVQLQPTQKRQRTLGIVATQEGGFTTSDGKTSLRWTRHTPQQETPQPL
;
A
#
# COMPACT_ATOMS: atom_id res chain seq x y z
N MET A 1 65.32 -49.99 25.49
CA MET A 1 65.91 -48.64 25.66
C MET A 1 64.73 -47.68 25.73
N SER A 2 64.49 -46.89 26.78
CA SER A 2 65.10 -46.84 28.11
C SER A 2 64.01 -46.57 29.16
N ARG A 3 64.24 -47.00 30.41
CA ARG A 3 63.29 -46.91 31.53
C ARG A 3 63.27 -45.49 32.12
N TRP A 4 62.22 -45.14 32.87
CA TRP A 4 62.29 -44.99 34.34
C TRP A 4 60.90 -44.85 34.98
N PHE A 5 60.78 -45.28 36.24
CA PHE A 5 59.58 -45.16 37.09
C PHE A 5 59.68 -43.90 37.96
N SER A 6 58.54 -43.36 38.43
CA SER A 6 58.33 -43.19 39.88
C SER A 6 56.85 -42.99 40.22
N PHE A 7 56.41 -43.62 41.31
CA PHE A 7 55.22 -43.22 42.07
C PHE A 7 55.53 -41.96 42.89
N SER A 8 54.50 -41.17 43.22
CA SER A 8 54.34 -40.57 44.55
C SER A 8 52.89 -40.13 44.77
N SER A 9 52.36 -40.45 45.95
CA SER A 9 51.06 -40.04 46.47
C SER A 9 51.26 -38.97 47.55
N LEU A 10 50.25 -38.12 47.79
CA LEU A 10 49.90 -37.36 49.01
C LEU A 10 48.94 -36.23 48.55
N CYS A 11 47.63 -36.35 48.74
CA CYS A 11 46.84 -36.16 49.97
C CYS A 11 46.33 -34.72 50.18
N LEU A 12 45.01 -34.61 50.35
CA LEU A 12 44.20 -33.63 51.11
C LEU A 12 44.78 -32.20 51.28
N SER A 13 44.03 -31.13 51.00
CA SER A 13 42.83 -30.79 51.79
C SER A 13 41.99 -29.67 51.13
N SER A 14 40.67 -29.73 51.30
CA SER A 14 39.79 -28.71 51.94
C SER A 14 40.15 -27.20 51.77
N LEU A 15 39.26 -26.26 51.42
CA LEU A 15 37.86 -26.05 51.85
C LEU A 15 37.06 -25.11 50.92
N THR A 16 35.75 -25.34 50.85
CA THR A 16 34.61 -24.39 50.67
C THR A 16 34.78 -22.97 50.12
N PHE A 17 34.09 -22.69 49.01
CA PHE A 17 33.19 -21.53 48.85
C PHE A 17 31.88 -22.09 48.26
N ILE A 18 30.71 -22.06 48.90
CA ILE A 18 29.91 -20.94 49.41
C ILE A 18 29.52 -19.95 48.30
N SER A 19 28.35 -20.23 47.72
CA SER A 19 27.26 -19.29 47.40
C SER A 19 27.38 -18.26 46.27
N CYS A 20 26.32 -18.23 45.45
CA CYS A 20 25.79 -17.10 44.67
C CYS A 20 26.75 -16.29 43.78
N GLY A 21 26.99 -16.78 42.56
CA GLY A 21 27.27 -15.94 41.40
C GLY A 21 26.04 -15.87 40.48
N ASN A 22 25.54 -14.68 40.18
CA ASN A 22 24.34 -14.50 39.34
C ASN A 22 24.53 -15.14 37.95
N GLY A 23 23.52 -15.86 37.48
CA GLY A 23 23.49 -16.45 36.15
C GLY A 23 23.41 -15.39 35.06
N LEU A 24 24.57 -14.90 34.60
CA LEU A 24 24.68 -14.13 33.37
C LEU A 24 24.45 -15.07 32.18
N SER A 25 23.31 -14.88 31.52
CA SER A 25 22.93 -15.62 30.31
C SER A 25 23.89 -15.26 29.16
N PRO A 26 24.42 -16.23 28.39
CA PRO A 26 25.44 -16.00 27.36
C PRO A 26 24.90 -15.40 26.05
N PHE A 27 23.81 -14.63 26.12
CA PHE A 27 23.10 -14.04 24.98
C PHE A 27 23.02 -12.51 25.09
N ALA A 28 24.11 -11.88 25.54
CA ALA A 28 24.23 -10.43 25.50
C ALA A 28 24.45 -9.94 24.06
N SER A 29 23.71 -8.90 23.65
CA SER A 29 24.10 -8.00 22.57
C SER A 29 25.48 -7.44 22.91
N ASP A 30 26.45 -7.55 22.01
CA ASP A 30 27.82 -7.06 22.24
C ASP A 30 27.84 -5.52 22.10
N THR A 31 26.91 -4.98 21.31
CA THR A 31 26.66 -3.54 21.18
C THR A 31 25.90 -2.98 22.39
N ASP A 32 26.36 -1.84 22.91
CA ASP A 32 25.61 -1.01 23.86
C ASP A 32 24.60 -0.08 23.16
N PRO A 33 23.26 -0.26 23.33
CA PRO A 33 22.27 0.63 22.73
C PRO A 33 22.38 2.08 23.20
N CYS A 34 22.94 2.36 24.40
CA CYS A 34 23.14 3.74 24.86
C CYS A 34 24.35 4.42 24.24
N SER A 35 25.30 3.67 23.66
CA SER A 35 26.49 4.23 22.98
C SER A 35 26.20 4.73 21.56
N LEU A 36 25.09 4.30 20.96
CA LEU A 36 24.75 4.61 19.57
C LEU A 36 24.27 6.05 19.36
N ILE A 37 23.75 6.71 20.40
CA ILE A 37 23.31 8.11 20.35
C ILE A 37 23.73 8.86 21.61
N THR A 38 23.88 10.17 21.52
CA THR A 38 24.23 11.04 22.66
C THR A 38 23.01 11.76 23.22
N SER A 39 23.07 12.19 24.49
CA SER A 39 22.08 13.07 25.10
C SER A 39 21.83 14.32 24.27
N ALA A 40 22.88 15.02 23.82
CA ALA A 40 22.79 16.20 22.96
C ALA A 40 22.15 15.95 21.57
N GLU A 41 22.16 14.71 21.06
CA GLU A 41 21.40 14.35 19.86
C GLU A 41 19.92 14.13 20.20
N ALA A 42 19.62 13.45 21.32
CA ALA A 42 18.25 13.28 21.81
C ALA A 42 17.58 14.63 22.09
N GLU A 43 18.29 15.59 22.70
CA GLU A 43 17.81 16.97 22.91
C GLU A 43 17.39 17.63 21.59
N ARG A 44 18.22 17.51 20.56
CA ARG A 44 17.98 18.10 19.24
C ARG A 44 16.76 17.48 18.54
N ALA A 45 16.53 16.18 18.71
CA ALA A 45 15.38 15.49 18.11
C ALA A 45 14.06 15.71 18.86
N LEU A 46 14.11 15.87 20.19
CA LEU A 46 12.92 16.16 21.00
C LEU A 46 12.52 17.64 20.94
N GLY A 47 13.48 18.54 20.67
CA GLY A 47 13.31 19.99 20.71
C GLY A 47 13.39 20.58 22.13
N GLU A 48 13.85 19.79 23.11
CA GLU A 48 13.86 20.15 24.52
C GLU A 48 14.92 19.36 25.31
N PRO A 49 15.33 19.81 26.51
CA PRO A 49 16.46 19.22 27.23
C PRO A 49 16.16 17.79 27.69
N ALA A 50 17.14 16.90 27.57
CA ALA A 50 16.98 15.45 27.68
C ALA A 50 18.00 14.89 28.69
N ARG A 51 17.61 13.81 29.35
CA ARG A 51 18.47 13.10 30.31
C ARG A 51 19.42 12.17 29.57
N GLU A 52 20.53 11.85 30.24
CA GLU A 52 21.43 10.79 29.79
C GLU A 52 20.69 9.46 29.59
N GLY A 53 21.16 8.69 28.62
CA GLY A 53 20.52 7.45 28.19
C GLY A 53 20.48 6.41 29.30
N GLN A 54 19.28 5.91 29.61
CA GLN A 54 19.09 4.85 30.59
C GLN A 54 18.71 3.55 29.87
N ARG A 55 19.50 2.48 30.06
CA ARG A 55 19.12 1.14 29.64
C ARG A 55 17.85 0.70 30.39
N THR A 56 16.85 0.23 29.66
CA THR A 56 15.66 -0.42 30.24
C THR A 56 15.83 -1.93 30.33
N ASP A 57 16.64 -2.50 29.43
CA ASP A 57 16.96 -3.91 29.33
C ASP A 57 18.31 -4.08 28.59
N ALA A 58 18.65 -5.30 28.17
CA ALA A 58 19.93 -5.58 27.51
C ALA A 58 20.01 -5.04 26.07
N THR A 59 18.88 -4.79 25.41
CA THR A 59 18.79 -4.38 24.00
C THR A 59 18.31 -2.96 23.81
N THR A 60 17.72 -2.33 24.83
CA THR A 60 17.02 -1.05 24.72
C THR A 60 17.57 0.03 25.64
N CYS A 61 17.82 1.22 25.09
CA CYS A 61 18.16 2.45 25.80
C CYS A 61 17.11 3.54 25.55
N VAL A 62 16.79 4.32 26.59
CA VAL A 62 15.79 5.40 26.51
C VAL A 62 16.37 6.71 27.06
N PHE A 63 16.30 7.75 26.23
CA PHE A 63 16.66 9.13 26.54
C PHE A 63 15.36 9.92 26.74
N LYS A 64 14.99 10.18 28.00
CA LYS A 64 13.75 10.89 28.34
C LYS A 64 13.97 12.39 28.40
N SER A 65 12.98 13.16 27.97
CA SER A 65 12.94 14.59 28.22
C SER A 65 12.95 14.89 29.74
N THR A 66 13.54 16.02 30.08
CA THR A 66 13.54 16.59 31.44
C THR A 66 12.20 17.23 31.80
N ARG A 67 11.44 17.68 30.80
CA ARG A 67 10.18 18.44 30.94
C ARG A 67 8.95 17.54 30.97
N ASP A 68 8.86 16.61 30.03
CA ASP A 68 7.78 15.62 29.96
C ASP A 68 8.34 14.22 29.72
N SER A 69 8.14 13.31 30.67
CA SER A 69 8.58 11.92 30.56
C SER A 69 7.89 11.09 29.45
N ALA A 70 6.83 11.61 28.83
CA ALA A 70 6.20 11.03 27.64
C ALA A 70 6.99 11.33 26.33
N ASN A 71 7.81 12.38 26.33
CA ASN A 71 8.72 12.70 25.24
C ASN A 71 10.05 11.96 25.44
N ALA A 72 10.43 11.11 24.49
CA ALA A 72 11.63 10.28 24.61
C ALA A 72 12.19 9.84 23.25
N VAL A 73 13.51 9.67 23.19
CA VAL A 73 14.17 8.91 22.13
C VAL A 73 14.53 7.53 22.65
N THR A 74 14.13 6.48 21.93
CA THR A 74 14.44 5.09 22.26
C THR A 74 15.32 4.49 21.18
N VAL A 75 16.38 3.79 21.59
CA VAL A 75 17.25 3.00 20.71
C VAL A 75 17.16 1.54 21.13
N GLN A 76 16.84 0.66 20.20
CA GLN A 76 16.75 -0.78 20.41
C GLN A 76 17.66 -1.51 19.41
N VAL A 77 18.48 -2.44 19.90
CA VAL A 77 19.46 -3.22 19.12
C VAL A 77 19.16 -4.71 19.29
N ASP A 78 18.92 -5.42 18.20
CA ASP A 78 18.45 -6.82 18.22
C ASP A 78 19.36 -7.73 17.37
N GLU A 79 20.40 -8.30 18.01
CA GLU A 79 21.54 -8.98 17.36
C GLU A 79 21.48 -10.52 17.34
N THR A 80 20.47 -11.15 17.97
CA THR A 80 20.41 -12.62 18.06
C THR A 80 20.18 -13.29 16.68
N PRO A 81 21.01 -14.23 16.19
CA PRO A 81 20.86 -14.75 14.83
C PRO A 81 19.54 -15.50 14.59
N GLY A 82 18.80 -15.17 13.51
CA GLY A 82 17.58 -15.90 13.16
C GLY A 82 16.94 -15.49 11.82
N LYS A 83 16.58 -16.49 10.99
CA LYS A 83 15.93 -16.28 9.68
C LYS A 83 14.63 -15.46 9.75
N ASP A 84 13.90 -15.58 10.86
CA ASP A 84 12.60 -14.95 11.03
C ASP A 84 12.68 -13.43 11.20
N ARG A 85 13.82 -12.88 11.65
CA ARG A 85 13.98 -11.41 11.77
C ARG A 85 14.12 -10.72 10.44
N ARG A 86 14.98 -11.23 9.55
CA ARG A 86 15.09 -10.68 8.19
C ARG A 86 13.75 -10.84 7.46
N ALA A 87 12.99 -11.91 7.71
CA ALA A 87 11.61 -12.03 7.23
C ALA A 87 10.63 -11.01 7.87
N GLY A 88 10.76 -10.73 9.17
CA GLY A 88 9.95 -9.75 9.90
C GLY A 88 10.23 -8.30 9.49
N PHE A 89 11.50 -7.91 9.39
CA PHE A 89 11.93 -6.62 8.83
C PHE A 89 11.48 -6.50 7.37
N ASN A 90 11.66 -7.57 6.58
CA ASN A 90 11.14 -7.58 5.22
C ASN A 90 9.62 -7.42 5.21
N LYS A 91 8.86 -8.01 6.14
CA LYS A 91 7.40 -7.79 6.28
C LYS A 91 7.06 -6.34 6.65
N ASP A 92 7.82 -5.72 7.55
CA ASP A 92 7.60 -4.31 7.92
C ASP A 92 7.91 -3.36 6.74
N ARG A 93 8.89 -3.68 5.87
CA ARG A 93 9.11 -2.97 4.57
C ARG A 93 7.90 -2.96 3.63
N LEU A 94 6.96 -3.89 3.78
CA LEU A 94 5.79 -4.07 2.88
C LEU A 94 4.54 -3.37 3.43
N ARG A 95 4.63 -2.74 4.62
CA ARG A 95 3.51 -2.00 5.19
C ARG A 95 3.30 -0.67 4.48
N ARG A 96 2.05 -0.19 4.47
CA ARG A 96 1.63 1.04 3.79
C ARG A 96 2.21 2.31 4.43
N ASP A 97 2.48 2.26 5.72
CA ASP A 97 3.03 3.32 6.57
C ASP A 97 4.57 3.34 6.57
N SER A 98 5.22 2.44 5.82
CA SER A 98 6.68 2.37 5.69
C SER A 98 7.21 3.22 4.53
N VAL A 99 8.05 4.18 4.87
CA VAL A 99 8.88 4.98 3.98
C VAL A 99 10.25 4.28 3.88
N LEU A 100 10.62 3.82 2.68
CA LEU A 100 11.95 3.22 2.47
C LEU A 100 13.03 4.30 2.52
N VAL A 101 14.12 4.02 3.24
CA VAL A 101 15.23 4.93 3.43
C VAL A 101 16.47 4.34 2.75
N ALA A 102 16.97 5.04 1.74
CA ALA A 102 18.16 4.64 0.98
C ALA A 102 19.45 5.08 1.68
N GLY A 103 20.52 4.31 1.52
CA GLY A 103 21.86 4.66 2.01
C GLY A 103 22.05 4.49 3.53
N LEU A 104 21.33 3.56 4.16
CA LEU A 104 21.50 3.14 5.55
C LEU A 104 21.53 1.60 5.63
N GLY A 105 22.69 1.03 5.96
CA GLY A 105 22.93 -0.41 6.08
C GLY A 105 22.56 -1.19 4.81
N ASP A 106 22.07 -2.43 5.01
CA ASP A 106 21.50 -3.28 3.95
C ASP A 106 20.06 -2.85 3.55
N GLY A 107 19.57 -1.77 4.16
CA GLY A 107 18.26 -1.18 3.93
C GLY A 107 17.65 -0.67 5.24
N ALA A 108 16.87 0.39 5.14
CA ALA A 108 16.18 0.99 6.27
C ALA A 108 14.73 1.37 5.94
N ILE A 109 13.89 1.43 6.97
CA ILE A 109 12.49 1.84 6.89
C ILE A 109 12.17 2.84 7.98
N ARG A 110 11.48 3.93 7.62
CA ARG A 110 10.83 4.81 8.57
C ARG A 110 9.33 4.53 8.60
N ILE A 111 8.73 4.45 9.77
CA ILE A 111 7.29 4.42 9.97
C ILE A 111 6.90 5.63 10.80
N ASP A 112 6.04 6.47 10.24
CA ASP A 112 5.49 7.63 10.92
C ASP A 112 4.12 7.26 11.51
N SER A 113 3.92 7.52 12.81
CA SER A 113 2.69 7.28 13.55
C SER A 113 2.19 8.61 14.14
N PRO A 114 1.44 9.41 13.35
CA PRO A 114 0.98 10.72 13.78
C PRO A 114 0.06 10.66 15.02
N PRO A 115 0.05 11.71 15.86
CA PRO A 115 0.81 12.96 15.71
C PRO A 115 2.22 12.93 16.32
N SER A 116 2.55 11.93 17.14
CA SER A 116 3.62 12.06 18.16
C SER A 116 4.79 11.09 18.04
N LEU A 117 4.80 10.15 17.09
CA LEU A 117 5.83 9.11 17.00
C LEU A 117 6.37 8.95 15.57
N SER A 118 7.69 8.88 15.43
CA SER A 118 8.34 8.37 14.22
C SER A 118 9.42 7.35 14.58
N ARG A 119 9.55 6.29 13.78
CA ARG A 119 10.43 5.13 14.02
C ARG A 119 11.24 4.81 12.77
N LEU A 120 12.57 4.77 12.89
CA LEU A 120 13.48 4.31 11.83
C LEU A 120 14.13 2.98 12.26
N THR A 121 13.95 1.93 11.47
CA THR A 121 14.63 0.64 11.65
C THR A 121 15.57 0.39 10.47
N PHE A 122 16.82 0.05 10.73
CA PHE A 122 17.79 -0.38 9.70
C PHE A 122 18.32 -1.79 9.96
N LEU A 123 18.67 -2.46 8.87
CA LEU A 123 19.26 -3.80 8.85
C LEU A 123 20.76 -3.68 8.57
N ASN A 124 21.59 -4.43 9.31
CA ASN A 124 23.02 -4.56 9.06
C ASN A 124 23.41 -6.03 9.27
N GLY A 125 23.69 -6.76 8.17
CA GLY A 125 23.75 -8.21 8.22
C GLY A 125 22.39 -8.80 8.60
N ASP A 126 22.35 -9.63 9.65
CA ASP A 126 21.11 -10.17 10.22
C ASP A 126 20.63 -9.38 11.47
N ASN A 127 21.33 -8.32 11.85
CA ASN A 127 21.03 -7.51 13.04
C ASN A 127 20.10 -6.34 12.69
N LEU A 128 19.18 -6.00 13.60
CA LEU A 128 18.26 -4.89 13.47
C LEU A 128 18.53 -3.82 14.52
N VAL A 129 18.59 -2.56 14.10
CA VAL A 129 18.66 -1.41 15.00
C VAL A 129 17.45 -0.52 14.72
N THR A 130 16.74 -0.15 15.77
CA THR A 130 15.53 0.67 15.72
C THR A 130 15.70 1.91 16.58
N VAL A 131 15.51 3.08 15.99
CA VAL A 131 15.44 4.38 16.65
C VAL A 131 14.01 4.88 16.61
N MET A 132 13.46 5.30 17.74
CA MET A 132 12.12 5.88 17.86
C MET A 132 12.23 7.26 18.51
N VAL A 133 11.57 8.26 17.92
CA VAL A 133 11.40 9.59 18.51
C VAL A 133 9.91 9.77 18.83
N SER A 134 9.58 9.80 20.12
CA SER A 134 8.27 10.16 20.64
C SER A 134 8.33 11.61 21.15
N SER A 135 7.62 12.53 20.49
CA SER A 135 7.49 13.91 20.95
C SER A 135 6.23 14.57 20.39
N ILE A 136 5.51 15.31 21.23
CA ILE A 136 4.43 16.23 20.82
C ILE A 136 4.93 17.67 20.55
N HIS A 137 6.23 17.93 20.73
CA HIS A 137 6.85 19.26 20.60
C HIS A 137 7.87 19.35 19.44
N ALA A 138 8.33 18.22 18.91
CA ALA A 138 9.24 18.19 17.77
C ALA A 138 8.55 18.72 16.51
N SER A 139 9.11 19.79 15.92
CA SER A 139 8.55 20.45 14.73
C SER A 139 8.53 19.57 13.48
N ASN A 140 9.44 18.59 13.38
CA ASN A 140 9.43 17.56 12.36
C ASN A 140 10.05 16.25 12.90
N LEU A 141 9.18 15.32 13.33
CA LEU A 141 9.57 13.98 13.81
C LEU A 141 10.28 13.15 12.73
N SER A 142 9.88 13.30 11.46
CA SER A 142 10.46 12.60 10.31
C SER A 142 11.95 12.92 10.16
N ASP A 143 12.30 14.20 10.25
CA ASP A 143 13.68 14.66 10.07
C ASP A 143 14.52 14.38 11.31
N SER A 144 13.90 14.49 12.49
CA SER A 144 14.51 14.18 13.78
C SER A 144 14.95 12.72 13.89
N VAL A 145 14.06 11.76 13.56
CA VAL A 145 14.41 10.33 13.57
C VAL A 145 15.43 9.99 12.47
N MET A 146 15.36 10.67 11.33
CA MET A 146 16.32 10.50 10.22
C MET A 146 17.72 11.02 10.54
N ALA A 147 17.82 12.09 11.32
CA ALA A 147 19.11 12.61 11.80
C ALA A 147 19.73 11.66 12.84
N ILE A 148 18.98 11.30 13.90
CA ILE A 148 19.49 10.38 14.92
C ILE A 148 19.79 8.99 14.34
N GLY A 149 18.93 8.44 13.47
CA GLY A 149 19.16 7.12 12.90
C GLY A 149 20.38 7.04 11.99
N LYS A 150 20.82 8.16 11.39
CA LYS A 150 22.12 8.24 10.71
C LYS A 150 23.27 8.16 11.72
N SER A 151 23.25 8.98 12.77
CA SER A 151 24.26 8.90 13.84
C SER A 151 24.34 7.50 14.46
N ALA A 152 23.18 6.87 14.71
CA ALA A 152 23.11 5.51 15.23
C ALA A 152 23.68 4.47 14.25
N ALA A 153 23.41 4.59 12.95
CA ALA A 153 23.97 3.73 11.91
C ALA A 153 25.50 3.90 11.79
N GLU A 154 26.00 5.14 11.82
CA GLU A 154 27.45 5.42 11.80
C GLU A 154 28.15 4.82 13.02
N ARG A 155 27.60 4.97 14.24
CA ARG A 155 28.18 4.39 15.46
C ARG A 155 28.01 2.86 15.55
N TYR A 156 26.98 2.30 14.91
CA TYR A 156 26.80 0.85 14.76
C TYR A 156 27.74 0.23 13.70
N GLY A 157 28.48 1.04 12.93
CA GLY A 157 29.32 0.57 11.83
C GLY A 157 28.53 0.10 10.60
N ALA A 158 27.27 0.52 10.46
CA ALA A 158 26.49 0.30 9.25
C ALA A 158 26.88 1.32 8.16
N ALA A 159 26.76 0.93 6.88
CA ALA A 159 27.07 1.82 5.77
C ALA A 159 26.11 3.02 5.71
N VAL A 160 26.64 4.24 5.68
CA VAL A 160 25.85 5.49 5.55
C VAL A 160 26.30 6.28 4.32
N VAL A 161 25.37 6.50 3.38
CA VAL A 161 25.64 7.22 2.12
C VAL A 161 24.89 8.56 2.11
N ALA A 162 25.63 9.66 2.18
CA ALA A 162 25.07 11.00 2.20
C ALA A 162 24.51 11.43 0.82
N SER A 163 23.19 11.39 0.65
CA SER A 163 22.51 12.03 -0.48
C SER A 163 22.65 13.56 -0.41
N ARG A 164 23.60 14.12 -1.17
CA ARG A 164 23.83 15.58 -1.24
C ARG A 164 22.76 16.25 -2.12
N ILE A 165 21.84 17.00 -1.50
CA ILE A 165 20.96 17.95 -2.18
C ILE A 165 20.89 19.23 -1.33
N PRO A 166 21.20 20.43 -1.85
CA PRO A 166 21.01 21.69 -1.14
C PRO A 166 19.52 22.09 -1.08
N PRO A 167 19.06 22.77 -0.02
CA PRO A 167 17.69 23.29 0.04
C PRO A 167 17.50 24.49 -0.92
N PRO A 168 16.29 24.66 -1.49
CA PRO A 168 15.93 25.86 -2.25
C PRO A 168 15.72 27.08 -1.32
N PRO A 169 15.88 28.32 -1.81
CA PRO A 169 15.65 29.54 -1.03
C PRO A 169 14.15 29.76 -0.77
N PRO A 170 13.77 30.41 0.36
CA PRO A 170 12.38 30.69 0.68
C PRO A 170 11.84 31.86 -0.16
N VAL A 171 10.60 31.72 -0.65
CA VAL A 171 9.84 32.82 -1.25
C VAL A 171 8.83 33.32 -0.22
N ALA A 172 8.72 34.64 -0.09
CA ALA A 172 8.03 35.31 1.00
C ALA A 172 6.50 35.19 0.94
N SER A 173 5.89 35.27 2.12
CA SER A 173 4.46 35.43 2.36
C SER A 173 3.93 36.75 1.78
N THR A 174 2.68 36.73 1.32
CA THR A 174 1.82 37.93 1.37
C THR A 174 0.42 37.51 1.76
N ASP A 175 0.02 37.86 2.98
CA ASP A 175 -1.36 37.73 3.48
C ASP A 175 -2.31 38.70 2.75
N ALA A 176 -3.61 38.40 2.74
CA ALA A 176 -4.58 39.14 3.57
C ALA A 176 -6.06 38.78 3.27
N ALA A 177 -6.82 38.58 4.36
CA ALA A 177 -8.24 38.94 4.55
C ALA A 177 -9.32 38.25 3.67
N THR A 178 -10.53 37.92 4.13
CA THR A 178 -11.22 37.94 5.45
C THR A 178 -12.46 37.02 5.27
N ALA A 179 -12.73 35.99 6.09
CA ALA A 179 -13.37 35.99 7.42
C ALA A 179 -14.90 35.76 7.40
N ASP A 180 -15.40 35.10 8.46
CA ASP A 180 -16.79 35.02 8.97
C ASP A 180 -17.87 34.23 8.16
N LEU A 181 -18.79 33.43 8.73
CA LEU A 181 -19.19 33.05 10.12
C LEU A 181 -19.51 31.52 10.19
N GLN A 182 -19.22 30.77 11.27
CA GLN A 182 -20.13 30.35 12.39
C GLN A 182 -21.59 30.01 11.99
N THR A 183 -22.30 28.92 12.37
CA THR A 183 -22.13 27.76 13.33
C THR A 183 -23.25 26.71 13.04
N GLY A 184 -23.24 25.42 13.43
CA GLY A 184 -22.20 24.54 14.01
C GLY A 184 -22.48 23.93 15.41
N SER A 185 -23.20 22.78 15.54
CA SER A 185 -23.24 21.91 16.75
C SER A 185 -24.00 20.56 16.64
N ARG A 186 -23.23 19.46 16.65
CA ARG A 186 -23.39 18.17 17.37
C ARG A 186 -24.75 17.84 18.08
N SER A 187 -25.23 16.58 17.94
CA SER A 187 -24.96 15.48 18.91
C SER A 187 -25.87 14.22 18.76
N LEU A 188 -25.24 13.03 18.78
CA LEU A 188 -25.62 11.70 19.34
C LEU A 188 -27.13 11.34 19.54
N LEU A 189 -27.62 10.16 19.12
CA LEU A 189 -27.47 8.84 19.77
C LEU A 189 -27.99 7.74 18.79
N ARG A 190 -27.29 6.62 18.50
CA ARG A 190 -27.29 5.32 19.24
C ARG A 190 -28.69 4.92 19.77
N THR A 191 -29.30 3.80 19.38
CA THR A 191 -28.79 2.41 19.51
C THR A 191 -29.47 1.41 18.55
N SER A 192 -28.75 0.36 18.15
CA SER A 192 -29.32 -0.88 17.58
C SER A 192 -30.01 -1.73 18.67
N PRO A 193 -30.80 -2.76 18.30
CA PRO A 193 -30.18 -4.08 18.17
C PRO A 193 -30.59 -4.86 16.91
N VAL A 194 -29.91 -5.98 16.70
CA VAL A 194 -29.88 -6.80 15.49
C VAL A 194 -30.21 -8.26 15.86
N THR A 195 -31.23 -8.82 15.21
CA THR A 195 -31.39 -10.24 14.85
C THR A 195 -31.64 -11.30 15.94
N VAL A 196 -32.36 -12.34 15.51
CA VAL A 196 -32.17 -13.82 15.69
C VAL A 196 -33.56 -14.44 15.83
N THR A 197 -34.21 -14.78 14.72
CA THR A 197 -34.15 -16.11 14.05
C THR A 197 -34.73 -17.24 14.90
N GLN A 198 -35.82 -17.85 14.42
CA GLN A 198 -36.07 -19.27 14.67
C GLN A 198 -36.71 -19.96 13.46
N THR A 199 -36.04 -21.00 12.99
CA THR A 199 -36.53 -21.99 12.01
C THR A 199 -37.48 -22.99 12.65
N ARG A 200 -38.56 -23.43 11.95
CA ARG A 200 -38.64 -24.81 11.40
C ARG A 200 -39.88 -25.12 10.53
N THR A 201 -39.61 -25.75 9.38
CA THR A 201 -40.35 -26.82 8.67
C THR A 201 -41.87 -26.78 8.37
N VAL A 202 -42.13 -26.87 7.06
CA VAL A 202 -43.13 -27.72 6.36
C VAL A 202 -44.60 -27.33 6.45
N GLY A 203 -45.08 -26.75 5.35
CA GLY A 203 -46.47 -26.77 4.90
C GLY A 203 -46.46 -26.89 3.37
N GLU A 204 -47.20 -27.85 2.83
CA GLU A 204 -47.17 -28.26 1.42
C GLU A 204 -48.30 -27.58 0.63
N THR A 205 -47.97 -26.64 -0.26
CA THR A 205 -48.80 -26.25 -1.44
C THR A 205 -47.99 -25.40 -2.44
N ASP A 206 -48.32 -25.55 -3.72
CA ASP A 206 -48.01 -24.67 -4.86
C ASP A 206 -46.54 -24.36 -5.18
N SER A 207 -45.89 -25.39 -5.73
CA SER A 207 -44.69 -25.28 -6.56
C SER A 207 -44.95 -24.40 -7.81
N THR A 208 -44.65 -23.12 -7.73
CA THR A 208 -44.24 -22.32 -8.91
C THR A 208 -42.72 -22.36 -9.05
N GLY A 209 -42.24 -23.33 -9.84
CA GLY A 209 -40.85 -23.35 -10.29
C GLY A 209 -40.51 -22.12 -11.16
N PRO A 210 -39.22 -21.85 -11.43
CA PRO A 210 -38.81 -20.63 -12.14
C PRO A 210 -39.45 -20.54 -13.53
N THR A 211 -40.35 -19.58 -13.69
CA THR A 211 -41.13 -19.37 -14.92
C THR A 211 -40.20 -18.98 -16.08
N LYS A 212 -39.94 -19.93 -16.98
CA LYS A 212 -39.40 -19.59 -18.31
C LYS A 212 -40.49 -18.85 -19.10
N SER A 213 -40.09 -17.82 -19.84
CA SER A 213 -40.94 -16.93 -20.64
C SER A 213 -41.65 -15.79 -19.90
N SER A 214 -40.87 -14.82 -19.41
CA SER A 214 -41.24 -13.41 -19.56
C SER A 214 -40.48 -12.81 -20.74
N THR A 215 -41.18 -12.12 -21.64
CA THR A 215 -40.52 -11.29 -22.67
C THR A 215 -39.82 -10.16 -21.93
N ILE A 216 -38.48 -10.12 -21.97
CA ILE A 216 -37.70 -9.09 -21.29
C ILE A 216 -38.04 -7.73 -21.92
N ASP A 217 -38.64 -6.84 -21.12
CA ASP A 217 -38.81 -5.45 -21.52
C ASP A 217 -37.43 -4.78 -21.63
N THR A 218 -37.08 -4.34 -22.85
CA THR A 218 -35.85 -3.63 -23.12
C THR A 218 -35.86 -2.20 -22.57
N GLY A 219 -37.04 -1.64 -22.25
CA GLY A 219 -37.18 -0.39 -21.51
C GLY A 219 -36.60 -0.47 -20.10
N ALA A 220 -36.92 -1.54 -19.35
CA ALA A 220 -36.40 -1.79 -18.01
C ALA A 220 -34.85 -1.92 -17.93
N LEU A 221 -34.18 -2.20 -19.06
CA LEU A 221 -32.72 -2.27 -19.15
C LEU A 221 -32.05 -0.89 -19.22
N VAL A 222 -32.79 0.19 -19.52
CA VAL A 222 -32.21 1.53 -19.64
C VAL A 222 -31.68 2.02 -18.29
N GLY A 223 -30.48 2.59 -18.31
CA GLY A 223 -29.78 3.12 -17.13
C GLY A 223 -28.31 2.70 -17.02
N THR A 224 -27.73 3.01 -15.87
CA THR A 224 -26.34 2.67 -15.52
C THR A 224 -26.32 1.47 -14.59
N TRP A 225 -25.42 0.53 -14.87
CA TRP A 225 -25.32 -0.76 -14.20
C TRP A 225 -23.87 -1.05 -13.85
N GLN A 226 -23.66 -1.67 -12.69
CA GLN A 226 -22.35 -2.08 -12.21
C GLN A 226 -22.28 -3.59 -12.05
N ALA A 227 -21.11 -4.15 -12.29
CA ALA A 227 -20.77 -5.53 -11.98
C ALA A 227 -19.29 -5.65 -11.63
N HIS A 228 -18.90 -6.76 -11.00
CA HIS A 228 -17.51 -7.06 -10.71
C HIS A 228 -17.23 -8.54 -10.96
N ALA A 229 -15.99 -8.86 -11.33
CA ALA A 229 -15.51 -10.23 -11.46
C ALA A 229 -14.06 -10.34 -10.94
N LEU A 230 -13.69 -11.56 -10.54
CA LEU A 230 -12.30 -11.92 -10.24
C LEU A 230 -11.79 -12.84 -11.34
N GLN A 231 -10.67 -12.47 -11.96
CA GLN A 231 -9.96 -13.31 -12.93
C GLN A 231 -8.56 -13.63 -12.39
N GLY A 232 -8.43 -14.82 -11.81
CA GLY A 232 -7.29 -15.14 -10.95
C GLY A 232 -7.26 -14.20 -9.74
N THR A 233 -6.15 -13.52 -9.52
CA THR A 233 -6.01 -12.47 -8.50
C THR A 233 -6.46 -11.08 -8.96
N THR A 234 -6.83 -10.91 -10.23
CA THR A 234 -7.15 -9.59 -10.79
C THR A 234 -8.63 -9.26 -10.57
N LYS A 235 -8.91 -8.11 -9.94
CA LYS A 235 -10.27 -7.54 -9.84
C LYS A 235 -10.59 -6.77 -11.12
N HIS A 236 -11.71 -7.11 -11.74
CA HIS A 236 -12.29 -6.37 -12.86
C HIS A 236 -13.59 -5.72 -12.39
N ASN A 237 -13.67 -4.39 -12.50
CA ASN A 237 -14.91 -3.64 -12.30
C ASN A 237 -15.52 -3.32 -13.67
N TYR A 238 -16.84 -3.35 -13.77
CA TYR A 238 -17.57 -3.07 -15.00
C TYR A 238 -18.63 -2.00 -14.77
N LEU A 239 -18.72 -1.05 -15.70
CA LEU A 239 -19.78 -0.07 -15.79
C LEU A 239 -20.45 -0.20 -17.16
N LEU A 240 -21.73 -0.55 -17.18
CA LEU A 240 -22.55 -0.68 -18.38
C LEU A 240 -23.63 0.39 -18.38
N VAL A 241 -23.61 1.25 -19.40
CA VAL A 241 -24.62 2.29 -19.63
C VAL A 241 -25.45 1.88 -20.83
N ILE A 242 -26.76 1.74 -20.65
CA ILE A 242 -27.74 1.46 -21.72
C ILE A 242 -28.61 2.70 -21.90
N GLY A 243 -28.55 3.32 -23.08
CA GLY A 243 -29.31 4.52 -23.43
C GLY A 243 -30.73 4.20 -23.92
N GLN A 244 -31.60 5.22 -23.93
CA GLN A 244 -33.00 5.09 -24.39
C GLN A 244 -33.12 4.59 -25.84
N ASN A 245 -32.14 4.90 -26.68
CA ASN A 245 -32.03 4.43 -28.07
C ASN A 245 -31.54 2.97 -28.20
N GLN A 246 -31.47 2.22 -27.10
CA GLN A 246 -30.94 0.86 -27.04
C GLN A 246 -29.47 0.71 -27.50
N SER A 247 -28.72 1.81 -27.61
CA SER A 247 -27.26 1.76 -27.68
C SER A 247 -26.67 1.58 -26.28
N TRP A 248 -25.54 0.89 -26.19
CA TRP A 248 -24.87 0.66 -24.91
C TRP A 248 -23.36 0.87 -24.99
N MET A 249 -22.79 1.21 -23.83
CA MET A 249 -21.35 1.31 -23.61
C MET A 249 -20.96 0.52 -22.36
N LEU A 250 -20.03 -0.41 -22.53
CA LEU A 250 -19.40 -1.17 -21.46
C LEU A 250 -17.98 -0.62 -21.25
N SER A 251 -17.71 -0.07 -20.08
CA SER A 251 -16.35 0.24 -19.62
C SER A 251 -15.90 -0.83 -18.63
N SER A 252 -14.73 -1.43 -18.84
CA SER A 252 -14.12 -2.40 -17.92
C SER A 252 -12.82 -1.83 -17.38
N LEU A 253 -12.74 -1.68 -16.06
CA LEU A 253 -11.54 -1.22 -15.36
C LEU A 253 -10.81 -2.40 -14.73
N THR A 254 -9.58 -2.60 -15.16
CA THR A 254 -8.65 -3.60 -14.63
C THR A 254 -7.54 -2.90 -13.85
N GLN A 255 -7.22 -3.38 -12.65
CA GLN A 255 -6.11 -2.88 -11.82
C GLN A 255 -4.95 -3.87 -11.85
N PHE A 256 -3.75 -3.37 -12.19
CA PHE A 256 -2.50 -4.12 -12.18
C PHE A 256 -1.60 -3.59 -11.07
N ASP A 257 -1.43 -4.41 -10.04
CA ASP A 257 -0.55 -4.21 -8.90
C ASP A 257 0.85 -4.75 -9.18
N GLY A 258 1.89 -3.91 -9.04
CA GLY A 258 3.26 -4.35 -9.33
C GLY A 258 4.40 -3.48 -8.81
N VAL A 259 5.59 -3.86 -9.25
CA VAL A 259 6.86 -3.15 -9.04
C VAL A 259 7.37 -2.67 -10.39
N LEU A 260 7.67 -1.38 -10.49
CA LEU A 260 8.26 -0.74 -11.66
C LEU A 260 9.76 -0.59 -11.49
N ASP A 261 10.52 -1.12 -12.44
CA ASP A 261 11.93 -0.82 -12.64
C ASP A 261 12.01 0.11 -13.86
N ALA A 262 12.45 1.36 -13.68
CA ALA A 262 12.40 2.39 -14.72
C ALA A 262 13.58 3.36 -14.62
N GLU A 263 14.70 3.02 -15.25
CA GLU A 263 15.96 3.76 -15.23
C GLU A 263 16.54 3.87 -16.64
N SER A 264 17.27 4.96 -16.94
CA SER A 264 17.99 5.15 -18.21
C SER A 264 17.11 4.97 -19.47
N GLY A 265 15.85 5.46 -19.42
CA GLY A 265 14.92 5.42 -20.55
C GLY A 265 14.33 4.03 -20.88
N ARG A 266 14.52 3.03 -20.00
CA ARG A 266 13.90 1.69 -20.12
C ARG A 266 13.01 1.41 -18.92
N TRP A 267 11.89 0.75 -19.13
CA TRP A 267 11.00 0.33 -18.04
C TRP A 267 10.61 -1.14 -18.14
N SER A 268 10.39 -1.76 -16.98
CA SER A 268 9.70 -3.03 -16.83
C SER A 268 8.82 -3.03 -15.58
N LEU A 269 7.59 -3.51 -15.72
CA LEU A 269 6.60 -3.67 -14.66
C LEU A 269 6.37 -5.17 -14.44
N ASP A 270 6.70 -5.63 -13.24
CA ASP A 270 6.47 -6.99 -12.76
C ASP A 270 5.29 -7.02 -11.78
N ARG A 271 4.39 -7.99 -11.93
CA ARG A 271 3.24 -8.14 -11.02
C ARG A 271 3.66 -8.58 -9.62
N ALA A 272 2.97 -8.02 -8.62
CA ALA A 272 3.18 -8.26 -7.19
C ALA A 272 3.15 -9.74 -6.77
N ASN A 273 2.30 -10.53 -7.42
CA ASN A 273 1.83 -11.83 -6.92
C ASN A 273 2.13 -13.01 -7.86
N THR A 274 2.97 -12.84 -8.89
CA THR A 274 3.29 -13.92 -9.84
C THR A 274 4.78 -13.98 -10.19
N PHE A 275 5.52 -14.90 -9.57
CA PHE A 275 6.92 -15.21 -9.89
C PHE A 275 7.14 -15.69 -11.35
N LYS A 276 6.08 -16.05 -12.08
CA LYS A 276 6.07 -16.28 -13.53
C LYS A 276 4.75 -15.80 -14.13
N GLY A 277 4.78 -14.78 -14.97
CA GLY A 277 3.62 -14.39 -15.78
C GLY A 277 3.56 -12.91 -16.14
N GLN A 278 3.92 -12.58 -17.39
CA GLN A 278 3.78 -11.26 -18.01
C GLN A 278 4.53 -10.12 -17.30
N SER A 279 5.85 -10.04 -17.52
CA SER A 279 6.60 -8.79 -17.34
C SER A 279 6.24 -7.84 -18.49
N TRP A 280 5.68 -6.68 -18.15
CA TRP A 280 5.40 -5.61 -19.11
C TRP A 280 6.68 -4.79 -19.25
N LYS A 281 7.03 -4.34 -20.46
CA LYS A 281 8.32 -3.64 -20.66
C LYS A 281 8.35 -2.76 -21.90
N GLY A 282 9.28 -1.81 -21.90
CA GLY A 282 9.54 -0.97 -23.06
C GLY A 282 10.56 0.13 -22.80
N THR A 283 10.44 1.21 -23.56
CA THR A 283 11.22 2.44 -23.34
C THR A 283 10.32 3.58 -22.91
N TYR A 284 10.92 4.59 -22.28
CA TYR A 284 10.27 5.87 -22.00
C TYR A 284 11.19 7.04 -22.39
N VAL A 285 10.58 8.20 -22.64
CA VAL A 285 11.28 9.47 -22.86
C VAL A 285 10.58 10.56 -22.07
N THR A 286 11.30 11.21 -21.17
CA THR A 286 10.84 12.38 -20.39
C THR A 286 11.16 13.65 -21.16
N GLY A 287 10.14 14.31 -21.73
CA GLY A 287 10.32 15.51 -22.55
C GLY A 287 10.00 16.83 -21.84
N LYS A 288 9.18 16.78 -20.77
CA LYS A 288 8.72 17.92 -19.95
C LYS A 288 8.47 17.42 -18.52
N PRO A 289 8.48 18.29 -17.49
CA PRO A 289 8.23 17.87 -16.10
C PRO A 289 6.89 17.13 -15.90
N ASP A 290 5.86 17.48 -16.69
CA ASP A 290 4.49 16.96 -16.51
C ASP A 290 4.03 16.06 -17.67
N SER A 291 4.98 15.56 -18.48
CA SER A 291 4.69 14.56 -19.52
C SER A 291 5.89 13.68 -19.90
N PHE A 292 5.64 12.38 -20.02
CA PHE A 292 6.57 11.42 -20.64
C PHE A 292 5.86 10.56 -21.68
N VAL A 293 6.61 9.93 -22.57
CA VAL A 293 6.08 9.00 -23.60
C VAL A 293 6.61 7.60 -23.30
N THR A 294 5.79 6.57 -23.53
CA THR A 294 6.20 5.16 -23.46
C THR A 294 6.04 4.43 -24.79
N THR A 295 6.83 3.38 -24.98
CA THR A 295 6.68 2.38 -26.05
C THR A 295 6.75 0.97 -25.46
N GLY A 296 6.61 -0.06 -26.31
CA GLY A 296 6.73 -1.47 -25.90
C GLY A 296 5.38 -2.10 -25.59
N SER A 297 5.25 -2.75 -24.43
CA SER A 297 3.98 -3.34 -23.95
C SER A 297 2.84 -2.33 -23.81
N LEU A 298 3.18 -1.04 -23.64
CA LEU A 298 2.26 0.06 -23.45
C LEU A 298 2.78 1.30 -24.20
N HIS A 299 2.06 1.71 -25.24
CA HIS A 299 2.41 2.88 -26.06
C HIS A 299 1.44 4.03 -25.80
N SER A 300 1.93 5.10 -25.18
CA SER A 300 1.08 6.21 -24.71
C SER A 300 1.90 7.48 -24.45
N THR A 301 1.24 8.64 -24.52
CA THR A 301 1.78 9.94 -24.08
C THR A 301 1.10 10.35 -22.78
N TRP A 302 1.85 10.30 -21.68
CA TRP A 302 1.35 10.51 -20.33
C TRP A 302 1.27 11.99 -20.00
N LYS A 303 0.19 12.38 -19.33
CA LYS A 303 0.01 13.68 -18.71
C LYS A 303 -0.10 13.49 -17.20
N LYS A 304 0.61 14.30 -16.43
CA LYS A 304 0.53 14.27 -14.97
C LYS A 304 -0.85 14.72 -14.47
N LEU A 305 -1.29 14.13 -13.37
CA LEU A 305 -2.42 14.60 -12.56
C LEU A 305 -1.85 15.33 -11.33
N GLU A 306 -2.46 16.47 -11.00
CA GLU A 306 -2.00 17.32 -9.90
C GLU A 306 -2.71 16.95 -8.58
N GLY A 307 -1.92 16.69 -7.53
CA GLY A 307 -2.43 16.33 -6.21
C GLY A 307 -3.38 15.13 -6.24
N ASP A 308 -4.50 15.23 -5.52
CA ASP A 308 -5.55 14.21 -5.44
C ASP A 308 -6.62 14.35 -6.55
N GLN A 309 -6.33 15.02 -7.66
CA GLN A 309 -7.27 15.20 -8.77
C GLN A 309 -7.72 13.83 -9.33
N PRO A 310 -9.04 13.54 -9.41
CA PRO A 310 -9.53 12.33 -10.05
C PRO A 310 -9.23 12.34 -11.56
N PRO A 311 -8.93 11.17 -12.16
CA PRO A 311 -8.60 11.08 -13.58
C PRO A 311 -9.78 11.51 -14.45
N SER A 312 -9.51 12.35 -15.45
CA SER A 312 -10.55 12.95 -16.28
C SER A 312 -11.17 11.98 -17.29
N LYS A 313 -10.43 10.92 -17.62
CA LYS A 313 -10.76 9.97 -18.71
C LYS A 313 -11.42 8.67 -18.24
N ILE A 314 -11.56 8.46 -16.92
CA ILE A 314 -12.23 7.28 -16.35
C ILE A 314 -13.49 7.77 -15.60
N PRO A 315 -14.69 7.21 -15.87
CA PRO A 315 -15.91 7.60 -15.16
C PRO A 315 -15.76 7.48 -13.64
N ALA A 316 -16.22 8.48 -12.88
CA ALA A 316 -16.07 8.53 -11.43
C ALA A 316 -16.73 7.34 -10.73
N GLU A 317 -17.86 6.88 -11.26
CA GLU A 317 -18.62 5.70 -10.82
C GLU A 317 -17.79 4.42 -10.91
N LEU A 318 -16.88 4.33 -11.89
CA LEU A 318 -15.98 3.19 -12.10
C LEU A 318 -14.66 3.37 -11.34
N TRP A 319 -14.15 4.60 -11.25
CA TRP A 319 -12.97 4.96 -10.47
C TRP A 319 -13.17 4.72 -8.97
N ASN A 320 -14.36 4.99 -8.45
CA ASN A 320 -14.68 4.80 -7.02
C ASN A 320 -14.85 3.32 -6.62
N LEU A 321 -14.97 2.39 -7.58
CA LEU A 321 -14.96 0.94 -7.33
C LEU A 321 -13.54 0.33 -7.26
N ARG A 322 -12.50 1.13 -7.54
CA ARG A 322 -11.10 0.69 -7.46
C ARG A 322 -10.74 0.29 -6.02
N ASN A 323 -9.79 -0.62 -5.87
CA ASN A 323 -9.21 -0.83 -4.55
C ASN A 323 -8.24 0.34 -4.31
N ASN A 324 -8.50 1.16 -3.27
CA ASN A 324 -7.68 2.34 -2.92
C ASN A 324 -6.22 2.01 -2.50
N THR A 325 -5.72 0.79 -2.71
CA THR A 325 -4.36 0.43 -2.28
C THR A 325 -3.76 -0.78 -2.98
N THR A 326 -2.59 -0.56 -3.56
CA THR A 326 -1.52 -1.56 -3.63
C THR A 326 -0.83 -1.73 -2.27
N SER A 327 -0.78 -2.97 -1.77
CA SER A 327 0.25 -3.42 -0.84
C SER A 327 1.13 -4.45 -1.54
N VAL A 328 1.90 -3.98 -2.53
CA VAL A 328 2.86 -4.84 -3.23
C VAL A 328 4.08 -5.02 -2.34
N PRO A 329 4.42 -6.26 -1.98
CA PRO A 329 5.69 -6.51 -1.32
C PRO A 329 6.85 -6.32 -2.32
N VAL A 330 7.57 -5.21 -2.20
CA VAL A 330 8.73 -4.90 -3.06
C VAL A 330 9.93 -5.74 -2.62
N PHE A 331 9.97 -6.99 -3.08
CA PHE A 331 11.02 -7.96 -2.74
C PHE A 331 12.38 -7.70 -3.42
N GLN A 332 12.46 -6.76 -4.37
CA GLN A 332 13.68 -6.43 -5.12
C GLN A 332 13.92 -4.93 -5.11
N LEU A 333 15.17 -4.53 -4.92
CA LEU A 333 15.60 -3.14 -5.12
C LEU A 333 15.48 -2.80 -6.61
N LYS A 334 14.44 -2.06 -6.97
CA LYS A 334 14.21 -1.51 -8.30
C LYS A 334 14.32 0.02 -8.25
N SER A 335 14.86 0.60 -9.32
CA SER A 335 15.06 2.05 -9.43
C SER A 335 13.90 2.67 -10.21
N VAL A 336 13.51 3.90 -9.88
CA VAL A 336 12.60 4.69 -10.71
C VAL A 336 13.16 6.12 -10.84
N ASP A 337 13.38 6.56 -12.07
CA ASP A 337 13.74 7.94 -12.39
C ASP A 337 12.73 8.91 -11.76
N ARG A 338 13.21 9.89 -11.00
CA ARG A 338 12.35 10.82 -10.23
C ARG A 338 11.30 11.54 -11.09
N ALA A 339 11.59 11.77 -12.36
CA ALA A 339 10.68 12.39 -13.32
C ALA A 339 9.42 11.56 -13.64
N LEU A 340 9.41 10.26 -13.31
CA LEU A 340 8.26 9.36 -13.49
C LEU A 340 7.39 9.23 -12.23
N VAL A 341 7.85 9.73 -11.07
CA VAL A 341 7.10 9.62 -9.80
C VAL A 341 5.90 10.56 -9.82
N GLY A 342 4.71 10.02 -9.60
CA GLY A 342 3.45 10.76 -9.65
C GLY A 342 2.26 9.90 -10.05
N VAL A 343 1.13 10.56 -10.30
CA VAL A 343 -0.06 9.95 -10.91
C VAL A 343 -0.19 10.51 -12.33
N TRP A 344 -0.45 9.63 -13.29
CA TRP A 344 -0.43 9.96 -14.71
C TRP A 344 -1.68 9.43 -15.41
N GLU A 345 -2.31 10.22 -16.26
CA GLU A 345 -3.40 9.76 -17.14
C GLU A 345 -2.95 9.71 -18.61
N SER A 346 -3.50 8.77 -19.38
CA SER A 346 -3.27 8.71 -20.83
C SER A 346 -4.35 7.94 -21.59
N THR A 347 -4.24 7.98 -22.91
CA THR A 347 -5.00 7.21 -23.90
C THR A 347 -4.00 6.73 -24.94
N GLY A 348 -3.97 5.43 -25.19
CA GLY A 348 -2.92 4.80 -25.99
C GLY A 348 -3.28 3.37 -26.36
N THR A 349 -2.27 2.53 -26.58
CA THR A 349 -2.46 1.13 -26.97
C THR A 349 -1.63 0.15 -26.13
N TYR A 350 -2.19 -1.03 -25.92
CA TYR A 350 -1.52 -2.19 -25.33
C TYR A 350 -1.90 -3.46 -26.12
N ALA A 351 -1.47 -4.64 -25.67
CA ALA A 351 -1.77 -5.91 -26.33
C ALA A 351 -3.27 -6.21 -26.52
N GLY A 352 -4.16 -5.65 -25.68
CA GLY A 352 -5.62 -5.78 -25.83
C GLY A 352 -6.25 -4.82 -26.84
N GLY A 353 -5.51 -3.79 -27.30
CA GLY A 353 -6.00 -2.76 -28.22
C GLY A 353 -5.88 -1.34 -27.65
N PRO A 354 -6.67 -0.38 -28.17
CA PRO A 354 -6.74 0.98 -27.64
C PRO A 354 -7.48 1.04 -26.31
N ALA A 355 -6.88 1.72 -25.32
CA ALA A 355 -7.46 1.87 -23.98
C ALA A 355 -7.12 3.23 -23.34
N THR A 356 -7.83 3.55 -22.26
CA THR A 356 -7.50 4.64 -21.35
C THR A 356 -6.70 4.09 -20.18
N PHE A 357 -5.69 4.83 -19.73
CA PHE A 357 -4.78 4.41 -18.66
C PHE A 357 -4.71 5.45 -17.55
N VAL A 358 -4.56 4.98 -16.32
CA VAL A 358 -4.07 5.78 -15.19
C VAL A 358 -2.95 5.01 -14.51
N TRP A 359 -1.79 5.63 -14.31
CA TRP A 359 -0.61 4.98 -13.74
C TRP A 359 -0.12 5.78 -12.54
N THR A 360 -0.17 5.16 -11.36
CA THR A 360 0.39 5.70 -10.11
C THR A 360 1.76 5.07 -9.89
N ILE A 361 2.82 5.88 -9.89
CA ILE A 361 4.22 5.44 -9.74
C ILE A 361 4.79 6.08 -8.48
N LYS A 362 5.22 5.26 -7.51
CA LYS A 362 5.84 5.73 -6.26
C LYS A 362 7.37 5.66 -6.35
N ALA A 363 8.05 6.52 -5.59
CA ALA A 363 9.51 6.51 -5.46
C ALA A 363 10.07 5.19 -4.89
N SER A 364 9.24 4.36 -4.25
CA SER A 364 9.59 3.03 -3.75
C SER A 364 9.46 1.91 -4.80
N ALA A 365 9.38 2.25 -6.09
CA ALA A 365 9.06 1.35 -7.21
C ALA A 365 7.66 0.70 -7.18
N ALA A 366 6.92 0.76 -6.07
CA ALA A 366 5.55 0.27 -6.01
C ALA A 366 4.61 1.06 -6.94
N THR A 367 3.73 0.36 -7.66
CA THR A 367 2.89 0.99 -8.68
C THR A 367 1.52 0.33 -8.86
N ASP A 368 0.52 1.16 -9.20
CA ASP A 368 -0.80 0.76 -9.69
C ASP A 368 -0.96 1.22 -11.15
N LEU A 369 -1.15 0.28 -12.08
CA LEU A 369 -1.56 0.58 -13.44
C LEU A 369 -3.03 0.20 -13.65
N PHE A 370 -3.87 1.20 -13.87
CA PHE A 370 -5.27 1.04 -14.21
C PHE A 370 -5.47 1.09 -15.72
N ILE A 371 -6.26 0.16 -16.24
CA ILE A 371 -6.56 0.03 -17.67
C ILE A 371 -8.06 -0.02 -17.84
N MET A 372 -8.61 0.97 -18.56
CA MET A 372 -10.02 1.02 -18.91
C MET A 372 -10.19 0.71 -20.40
N ASP A 373 -10.70 -0.48 -20.68
CA ASP A 373 -11.18 -0.88 -22.00
C ASP A 373 -12.63 -0.43 -22.19
N GLN A 374 -12.97 0.05 -23.38
CA GLN A 374 -14.34 0.45 -23.74
C GLN A 374 -14.88 -0.34 -24.92
N THR A 375 -16.09 -0.85 -24.77
CA THR A 375 -16.84 -1.58 -25.80
C THR A 375 -18.21 -0.92 -26.00
N ARG A 376 -18.70 -0.92 -27.24
CA ARG A 376 -19.98 -0.32 -27.62
C ARG A 376 -20.80 -1.28 -28.46
N GLY A 377 -22.12 -1.13 -28.43
CA GLY A 377 -23.03 -1.98 -29.18
C GLY A 377 -24.47 -1.53 -29.12
N THR A 378 -25.38 -2.42 -29.54
CA THR A 378 -26.83 -2.24 -29.44
C THR A 378 -27.46 -3.42 -28.69
N VAL A 379 -28.60 -3.18 -28.06
CA VAL A 379 -29.47 -4.24 -27.53
C VAL A 379 -30.31 -4.79 -28.68
N VAL A 380 -30.33 -6.10 -28.86
CA VAL A 380 -31.09 -6.79 -29.91
C VAL A 380 -31.80 -8.01 -29.36
N THR A 381 -32.93 -8.38 -29.94
CA THR A 381 -33.64 -9.63 -29.62
C THR A 381 -33.44 -10.63 -30.75
N LYS A 382 -32.81 -11.77 -30.48
CA LYS A 382 -32.54 -12.82 -31.46
C LYS A 382 -32.93 -14.19 -30.92
N GLY A 383 -33.81 -14.89 -31.62
CA GLY A 383 -34.31 -16.21 -31.19
C GLY A 383 -35.03 -16.17 -29.84
N GLY A 384 -35.75 -15.09 -29.54
CA GLY A 384 -36.45 -14.88 -28.26
C GLY A 384 -35.55 -14.42 -27.09
N ILE A 385 -34.23 -14.33 -27.29
CA ILE A 385 -33.27 -13.92 -26.25
C ILE A 385 -32.85 -12.47 -26.51
N VAL A 386 -32.93 -11.62 -25.48
CA VAL A 386 -32.37 -10.26 -25.51
C VAL A 386 -30.86 -10.32 -25.29
N GLN A 387 -30.11 -9.60 -26.12
CA GLN A 387 -28.67 -9.72 -26.25
C GLN A 387 -28.00 -8.35 -26.36
N LEU A 388 -26.90 -8.15 -25.65
CA LEU A 388 -25.97 -7.05 -25.87
C LEU A 388 -25.07 -7.43 -27.05
N GLN A 389 -25.31 -6.86 -28.23
CA GLN A 389 -24.58 -7.13 -29.46
C GLN A 389 -23.50 -6.06 -29.69
N PRO A 390 -22.20 -6.38 -29.58
CA PRO A 390 -21.13 -5.42 -29.83
C PRO A 390 -21.11 -4.96 -31.28
N THR A 391 -20.71 -3.71 -31.51
CA THR A 391 -20.48 -3.15 -32.85
C THR A 391 -19.29 -3.85 -33.54
N GLN A 392 -18.28 -4.25 -32.78
CA GLN A 392 -17.11 -4.96 -33.32
C GLN A 392 -17.36 -6.47 -33.36
N LYS A 393 -17.41 -7.05 -34.57
CA LYS A 393 -17.68 -8.48 -34.81
C LYS A 393 -16.72 -9.47 -34.10
N ARG A 394 -15.58 -9.01 -33.60
CA ARG A 394 -14.59 -9.83 -32.86
C ARG A 394 -14.97 -10.04 -31.39
N GLN A 395 -15.86 -9.22 -30.85
CA GLN A 395 -16.29 -9.27 -29.46
C GLN A 395 -17.55 -10.14 -29.32
N ARG A 396 -17.67 -10.84 -28.19
CA ARG A 396 -18.79 -11.77 -27.96
C ARG A 396 -20.07 -11.02 -27.63
N THR A 397 -21.16 -11.49 -28.23
CA THR A 397 -22.53 -11.14 -27.85
C THR A 397 -22.84 -11.71 -26.47
N LEU A 398 -23.45 -10.92 -25.59
CA LEU A 398 -23.83 -11.34 -24.24
C LEU A 398 -25.35 -11.49 -24.16
N GLY A 399 -25.85 -12.69 -23.89
CA GLY A 399 -27.28 -12.93 -23.70
C GLY A 399 -27.73 -12.58 -22.29
N ILE A 400 -28.87 -11.90 -22.15
CA ILE A 400 -29.51 -11.67 -20.86
C ILE A 400 -30.31 -12.94 -20.51
N VAL A 401 -29.87 -13.63 -19.47
CA VAL A 401 -30.39 -14.97 -19.08
C VAL A 401 -31.34 -14.92 -17.89
N ALA A 402 -31.32 -13.84 -17.12
CA ALA A 402 -32.23 -13.61 -16.01
C ALA A 402 -32.37 -12.10 -15.72
N THR A 403 -33.55 -11.67 -15.30
CA THR A 403 -33.86 -10.31 -14.85
C THR A 403 -34.50 -10.37 -13.47
N GLN A 404 -34.21 -9.38 -12.62
CA GLN A 404 -34.77 -9.24 -11.28
C GLN A 404 -34.99 -7.75 -11.00
N GLU A 405 -35.70 -7.43 -9.91
CA GLU A 405 -35.78 -6.04 -9.46
C GLU A 405 -34.37 -5.49 -9.18
N GLY A 406 -34.07 -4.30 -9.73
CA GLY A 406 -32.77 -3.65 -9.60
C GLY A 406 -31.57 -4.36 -10.24
N GLY A 407 -31.74 -5.44 -11.03
CA GLY A 407 -30.60 -6.20 -11.56
C GLY A 407 -30.91 -7.14 -12.73
N PHE A 408 -29.87 -7.61 -13.42
CA PHE A 408 -29.98 -8.67 -14.41
C PHE A 408 -28.69 -9.50 -14.50
N THR A 409 -28.73 -10.64 -15.19
CA THR A 409 -27.56 -11.49 -15.42
C THR A 409 -27.32 -11.67 -16.90
N THR A 410 -26.09 -11.43 -17.35
CA THR A 410 -25.63 -11.73 -18.71
C THR A 410 -24.75 -12.97 -18.74
N SER A 411 -24.79 -13.73 -19.84
CA SER A 411 -23.84 -14.82 -20.09
C SER A 411 -23.35 -14.82 -21.54
N ASP A 412 -22.09 -15.23 -21.75
CA ASP A 412 -21.52 -15.55 -23.06
C ASP A 412 -21.53 -17.06 -23.38
N GLY A 413 -22.20 -17.85 -22.54
CA GLY A 413 -22.21 -19.32 -22.59
C GLY A 413 -21.05 -20.00 -21.84
N LYS A 414 -20.07 -19.25 -21.33
CA LYS A 414 -18.96 -19.76 -20.49
C LYS A 414 -18.89 -19.09 -19.13
N THR A 415 -19.11 -17.78 -19.07
CA THR A 415 -19.20 -17.02 -17.84
C THR A 415 -20.56 -16.38 -17.69
N SER A 416 -20.93 -16.05 -16.46
CA SER A 416 -22.12 -15.28 -16.12
C SER A 416 -21.72 -14.11 -15.24
N LEU A 417 -22.28 -12.93 -15.52
CA LEU A 417 -21.99 -11.70 -14.81
C LEU A 417 -23.30 -11.09 -14.33
N ARG A 418 -23.40 -10.83 -13.02
CA ARG A 418 -24.57 -10.24 -12.37
C ARG A 418 -24.40 -8.72 -12.29
N TRP A 419 -25.39 -8.02 -12.79
CA TRP A 419 -25.49 -6.56 -12.83
C TRP A 419 -26.43 -6.05 -11.75
N THR A 420 -26.02 -5.00 -11.07
CA THR A 420 -26.83 -4.22 -10.12
C THR A 420 -26.98 -2.80 -10.65
N ARG A 421 -28.18 -2.23 -10.58
CA ARG A 421 -28.42 -0.85 -11.00
C ARG A 421 -27.57 0.09 -10.16
N HIS A 422 -26.84 1.00 -10.81
CA HIS A 422 -26.14 2.06 -10.10
C HIS A 422 -27.13 3.19 -9.82
N THR A 423 -27.57 3.28 -8.56
CA THR A 423 -28.13 4.51 -8.02
C THR A 423 -26.98 5.46 -7.68
N PRO A 424 -26.96 6.70 -8.22
CA PRO A 424 -26.10 7.75 -7.70
C PRO A 424 -26.40 7.89 -6.21
N GLN A 425 -25.37 7.77 -5.37
CA GLN A 425 -25.53 8.03 -3.96
C GLN A 425 -25.75 9.54 -3.82
N GLN A 426 -26.99 9.93 -3.57
CA GLN A 426 -27.37 11.32 -3.39
C GLN A 426 -26.54 11.83 -2.19
N GLU A 427 -25.66 12.80 -2.43
CA GLU A 427 -24.88 13.43 -1.37
C GLU A 427 -25.86 14.16 -0.45
N THR A 428 -26.27 13.47 0.61
CA THR A 428 -27.00 14.09 1.71
C THR A 428 -26.03 15.09 2.33
N PRO A 429 -26.29 16.40 2.27
CA PRO A 429 -25.39 17.38 2.86
C PRO A 429 -25.30 17.06 4.35
N GLN A 430 -24.11 16.72 4.85
CA GLN A 430 -23.93 16.61 6.29
C GLN A 430 -24.10 18.02 6.88
N PRO A 431 -25.07 18.25 7.77
CA PRO A 431 -25.18 19.53 8.45
C PRO A 431 -23.95 19.72 9.36
N LEU A 432 -23.44 20.96 9.39
CA LEU A 432 -22.21 21.41 10.05
C LEU A 432 -22.24 21.29 11.60
#